data_AF-A0A1A6GHY6-F1
#
_entry.id   AF-A0A1A6GHY6-F1
#
_cell.length_a   1.000
_cell.length_b   1.000
_cell.length_c   1.000
_cell.angle_alpha   90.00
_cell.angle_beta   90.00
_cell.angle_gamma   90.00
#
_symmetry.space_group_name_H-M   'P 1'
#
loop_
_entity.id
_entity.type
_entity.pdbx_description
1 polymer ?
#
loop_
_entity_poly.entity_id
_entity_poly.type
_entity_poly.pdbx_seq_one_letter_code
_entity_poly.pdbx_strand_id
1 'polypeptide(L)' 'DTIEKLKEKKLTPITYPQGLAMAKEIGAVKYLECSALTQRGLKTVFDEAIQAILCPTPVKKRKRKCLL' A
#
# COMPACT_ATOMS: atom_id res chain seq x y z
N ASP A 1 7.63 9.44 21.85
CA ASP A 1 6.71 8.32 22.17
C ASP A 1 6.67 7.16 21.16
N THR A 2 6.12 7.29 19.95
CA THR A 2 5.86 6.12 19.07
C THR A 2 7.14 5.44 18.55
N ILE A 3 8.14 6.24 18.16
CA ILE A 3 9.42 5.72 17.65
C ILE A 3 10.22 5.05 18.78
N GLU A 4 10.12 5.58 20.00
CA GLU A 4 10.81 5.03 21.18
C GLU A 4 10.20 3.68 21.59
N LYS A 5 8.86 3.59 21.59
CA LYS A 5 8.14 2.32 21.82
C LYS A 5 8.48 1.24 20.79
N LEU A 6 8.71 1.62 19.53
CA LEU A 6 9.16 0.69 18.48
C LEU A 6 10.60 0.23 18.74
N LYS A 7 11.50 1.15 19.10
CA LYS A 7 12.91 0.82 19.42
C LYS A 7 13.04 -0.13 20.60
N GLU A 8 12.22 0.04 21.66
CA GLU A 8 12.21 -0.86 22.82
C GLU A 8 11.89 -2.32 22.39
N LYS A 9 11.00 -2.47 21.41
CA LYS A 9 10.64 -3.77 20.82
C LYS A 9 11.60 -4.24 19.72
N LYS A 10 12.71 -3.52 19.50
CA LYS A 10 13.66 -3.75 18.39
C LYS A 10 13.01 -3.71 17.01
N LEU A 11 11.93 -2.94 16.87
CA LEU A 11 11.21 -2.74 15.61
C LEU A 11 11.57 -1.40 15.00
N THR A 12 11.46 -1.34 13.67
CA THR A 12 11.63 -0.11 12.90
C THR A 12 10.33 0.22 12.16
N PRO A 13 10.02 1.52 11.94
CA PRO A 13 8.89 1.90 11.11
C PRO A 13 9.01 1.33 9.70
N ILE A 14 7.88 0.97 9.10
CA ILE A 14 7.84 0.57 7.69
C ILE A 14 8.19 1.77 6.83
N THR A 15 9.08 1.53 5.87
CA THR A 15 9.45 2.52 4.85
C THR A 15 8.52 2.42 3.65
N TYR A 16 8.38 3.53 2.93
CA TYR A 16 7.57 3.58 1.71
C TYR A 16 7.93 2.49 0.68
N PRO A 17 9.21 2.21 0.37
CA PRO A 17 9.57 1.15 -0.56
C PRO A 17 9.16 -0.24 -0.08
N GLN A 18 9.20 -0.51 1.22
CA GLN A 18 8.74 -1.78 1.80
C GLN A 18 7.24 -1.97 1.63
N GLY A 19 6.46 -0.91 1.88
CA GLY A 19 5.00 -0.94 1.66
C GLY A 19 4.64 -1.14 0.18
N LEU A 20 5.37 -0.47 -0.72
CA LEU A 20 5.19 -0.65 -2.17
C LEU A 20 5.54 -2.07 -2.64
N ALA A 21 6.62 -2.64 -2.11
CA ALA A 21 7.01 -4.02 -2.40
C ALA A 21 5.89 -5.00 -2.01
N MET A 22 5.37 -4.89 -0.79
CA MET A 22 4.28 -5.73 -0.31
C MET A 22 3.01 -5.57 -1.16
N ALA A 23 2.64 -4.35 -1.53
CA ALA A 23 1.49 -4.10 -2.40
C ALA A 23 1.62 -4.81 -3.77
N LYS A 24 2.84 -4.86 -4.32
CA LYS A 24 3.13 -5.59 -5.56
C LYS A 24 3.06 -7.10 -5.37
N GLU A 25 3.51 -7.62 -4.24
CA GLU A 25 3.49 -9.06 -3.93
C GLU A 25 2.06 -9.61 -3.81
N ILE A 26 1.17 -8.87 -3.16
CA ILE A 26 -0.25 -9.27 -3.01
C ILE A 26 -1.12 -8.89 -4.23
N GLY A 27 -0.56 -8.18 -5.21
CA GLY A 27 -1.30 -7.72 -6.39
C GLY A 27 -2.33 -6.63 -6.08
N ALA A 28 -2.07 -5.78 -5.08
CA ALA A 28 -2.91 -4.64 -4.76
C ALA A 28 -2.90 -3.61 -5.90
N VAL A 29 -4.01 -2.88 -6.04
CA VAL A 29 -4.17 -1.84 -7.07
C VAL A 29 -3.21 -0.67 -6.82
N LYS A 30 -3.06 -0.25 -5.55
CA LYS A 30 -2.21 0.89 -5.17
C LYS A 30 -1.79 0.78 -3.70
N TYR A 31 -0.63 1.33 -3.38
CA TYR A 31 -0.16 1.55 -2.00
C TYR A 31 -0.31 3.04 -1.64
N LEU A 32 -0.88 3.33 -0.46
CA LEU A 32 -1.11 4.69 0.04
C LEU A 32 -0.80 4.74 1.53
N GLU A 33 -0.09 5.79 1.97
CA GLU A 33 0.15 6.08 3.39
C GLU A 33 -0.81 7.18 3.85
N CYS A 34 -1.38 7.04 5.05
CA CYS A 34 -2.23 8.06 5.64
C CYS A 34 -2.00 8.20 7.15
N SER A 35 -2.41 9.35 7.70
CA SER A 35 -2.49 9.59 9.14
C SER A 35 -3.91 10.02 9.47
N ALA A 36 -4.62 9.20 10.26
CA ALA A 36 -5.96 9.53 10.73
C ALA A 36 -5.94 10.75 11.68
N LEU A 37 -4.86 10.90 12.46
CA LEU A 37 -4.73 11.98 13.45
C LEU A 37 -4.57 13.36 12.78
N THR A 38 -3.68 13.46 11.78
CA THR A 38 -3.44 14.72 11.06
C THR A 38 -4.29 14.84 9.79
N GLN A 39 -5.15 13.84 9.53
CA GLN A 39 -5.96 13.69 8.32
C GLN A 39 -5.15 13.67 7.00
N ARG A 40 -3.82 13.54 7.07
CA ARG A 40 -2.96 13.49 5.89
C ARG A 40 -3.24 12.23 5.08
N GLY A 41 -3.53 12.39 3.80
CA GLY A 41 -3.79 11.28 2.88
C GLY A 41 -5.11 10.54 3.11
N LEU A 42 -5.91 10.94 4.11
CA LEU A 42 -7.14 10.23 4.46
C LEU A 42 -8.18 10.30 3.34
N LYS A 43 -8.43 11.50 2.79
CA LYS A 43 -9.33 11.70 1.65
C LYS A 43 -8.90 10.87 0.44
N THR A 44 -7.60 10.88 0.14
CA THR A 44 -7.03 10.14 -1.01
C THR A 44 -7.25 8.63 -0.89
N VAL A 45 -7.15 8.05 0.31
CA VAL A 45 -7.44 6.62 0.51
C VAL A 45 -8.89 6.29 0.10
N PHE A 46 -9.86 7.11 0.49
CA PHE A 46 -11.26 6.89 0.13
C PHE A 46 -11.55 7.15 -1.35
N ASP A 47 -11.02 8.24 -1.91
CA ASP A 47 -11.18 8.55 -3.34
C ASP A 47 -10.63 7.41 -4.22
N GLU A 48 -9.45 6.89 -3.89
CA GLU A 48 -8.79 5.82 -4.66
C GLU A 48 -9.51 4.48 -4.52
N ALA A 49 -10.11 4.20 -3.36
CA ALA A 49 -10.94 3.01 -3.18
C ALA A 49 -12.20 3.06 -4.05
N ILE A 50 -12.86 4.23 -4.12
CA ILE A 50 -14.02 4.44 -5.00
C ILE A 50 -13.58 4.34 -6.46
N GLN A 51 -12.47 5.00 -6.83
CA GLN A 51 -11.95 4.99 -8.19
C GLN A 51 -11.52 3.60 -8.65
N ALA A 52 -10.98 2.76 -7.76
CA ALA A 52 -10.59 1.39 -8.09
C ALA A 52 -11.78 0.53 -8.54
N ILE A 53 -12.99 0.85 -8.05
CA ILE A 53 -14.23 0.17 -8.42
C ILE A 53 -14.85 0.79 -9.67
N LEU A 54 -14.93 2.13 -9.74
CA LEU A 54 -15.60 2.84 -10.84
C LEU A 54 -14.78 2.86 -12.13
N CYS A 55 -13.46 2.94 -12.01
CA CYS A 55 -12.51 3.05 -13.11
C CYS A 55 -11.40 2.01 -12.95
N PRO A 56 -11.68 0.72 -13.20
CA PRO A 56 -10.71 -0.34 -13.00
C PRO A 56 -9.53 -0.15 -13.96
N THR A 57 -8.39 0.30 -13.44
CA THR A 57 -7.15 0.32 -14.20
C THR A 57 -6.72 -1.12 -14.47
N PRO A 58 -6.30 -1.49 -15.69
CA PRO A 58 -5.88 -2.85 -15.99
C PRO A 58 -4.66 -3.22 -15.13
N VAL A 59 -4.87 -3.97 -14.05
CA VAL A 59 -3.77 -4.63 -13.34
C VAL A 59 -3.15 -5.64 -14.30
N LYS A 60 -1.88 -5.42 -14.66
CA LYS A 60 -1.11 -6.31 -15.55
C LYS A 60 -1.05 -7.70 -14.90
N LYS A 61 -1.99 -8.58 -15.24
CA LYS A 61 -1.93 -10.00 -14.89
C LYS A 61 -0.64 -10.55 -15.49
N ARG A 62 0.25 -11.09 -14.65
CA ARG A 62 1.42 -11.84 -15.13
C ARG A 62 0.89 -12.99 -15.99
N LYS A 63 1.01 -12.88 -17.32
CA LYS A 63 0.78 -14.02 -18.22
C LYS A 63 1.81 -15.07 -17.85
N ARG A 64 1.38 -16.19 -17.25
CA ARG A 64 2.23 -17.38 -17.17
C ARG A 64 2.49 -17.80 -18.62
N LYS A 65 3.74 -17.75 -19.07
CA LYS A 65 4.11 -18.35 -20.35
C LYS A 65 3.94 -19.86 -20.16
N CYS A 66 2.89 -20.45 -20.73
CA CYS A 66 2.87 -21.89 -20.88
C CYS A 66 4.08 -22.27 -21.73
N LEU A 67 4.99 -23.03 -21.15
CA LEU A 67 6.00 -23.77 -21.92
C LEU A 67 5.30 -25.06 -22.32
N LEU A 68 5.08 -25.22 -23.63
CA LEU A 68 4.68 -26.48 -24.25
C LEU A 68 5.84 -27.48 -24.15
#